data_AF-A0A1Q7W312-F1
#
_entry.id   AF-A0A1Q7W312-F1
#
_cell.length_a   1.000
_cell.length_b   1.000
_cell.length_c   1.000
_cell.angle_alpha   90.00
_cell.angle_beta   90.00
_cell.angle_gamma   90.00
#
_symmetry.space_group_name_H-M   'P 1'
#
loop_
_entity.id
_entity.type
_entity.pdbx_description
1 polymer ?
#
loop_
_entity_poly.entity_id
_entity_poly.type
_entity_poly.pdbx_seq_one_letter_code
_entity_poly.pdbx_strand_id
1 'polypeptide(L)'
;FEHLTTAMRTAAGDRSGLEALSAMGQTYDALLGDRTALLLQLQGFAASSEPEVRDAVRESFAHMWNTVADTTGLDPVAVKSFLAFGMLLNNSAALELRDVDEPWALGVRTRIQPGLFTHITGETNR
;
A
#
# COMPACT_ATOMS: atom_id res chain seq x y z
N PHE A 1 0.40 6.69 -8.46
CA PHE A 1 1.44 5.69 -8.18
C PHE A 1 2.76 6.34 -7.81
N GLU A 2 3.39 7.08 -8.72
CA GLU A 2 4.73 7.65 -8.51
C GLU A 2 4.87 8.57 -7.28
N HIS A 3 3.90 9.46 -7.06
CA HIS A 3 3.90 10.33 -5.88
C HIS A 3 3.92 9.53 -4.57
N LEU A 4 3.06 8.52 -4.46
CA LEU A 4 2.98 7.62 -3.31
C LEU A 4 4.27 6.83 -3.11
N THR A 5 4.80 6.25 -4.19
CA THR A 5 6.07 5.50 -4.14
C THR A 5 7.24 6.36 -3.69
N THR A 6 7.33 7.59 -4.21
CA THR A 6 8.37 8.54 -3.84
C THR A 6 8.25 8.96 -2.39
N ALA A 7 7.04 9.29 -1.94
CA ALA A 7 6.80 9.67 -0.56
C ALA A 7 7.14 8.55 0.42
N MET A 8 6.78 7.29 0.12
CA MET A 8 7.18 6.15 0.94
C MET A 8 8.71 6.00 1.02
N ARG A 9 9.41 6.07 -0.11
CA ARG A 9 10.88 5.98 -0.14
C ARG A 9 11.53 7.10 0.68
N THR A 10 11.09 8.34 0.51
CA THR A 10 11.55 9.48 1.32
C THR A 10 11.25 9.25 2.80
N ALA A 11 10.08 8.72 3.12
CA ALA A 11 9.69 8.43 4.50
C ALA A 11 10.51 7.32 5.14
N ALA A 12 11.03 6.36 4.38
CA ALA A 12 11.97 5.37 4.90
C ALA A 12 13.34 6.00 5.23
N GLY A 13 13.84 6.90 4.39
CA GLY A 13 15.19 7.44 4.55
C GLY A 13 16.24 6.32 4.54
N ASP A 14 17.14 6.31 5.53
CA ASP A 14 18.19 5.28 5.65
C ASP A 14 17.76 4.03 6.44
N ARG A 15 16.48 3.95 6.85
CA ARG A 15 15.95 2.77 7.58
C ARG A 15 15.79 1.58 6.64
N SER A 16 15.76 0.39 7.23
CA SER A 16 15.45 -0.87 6.55
C SER A 16 14.50 -1.74 7.38
N GLY A 17 14.15 -2.93 6.89
CA GLY A 17 13.31 -3.89 7.59
C GLY A 17 11.94 -3.33 8.01
N LEU A 18 11.53 -3.69 9.23
CA LEU A 18 10.26 -3.26 9.80
C LEU A 18 10.22 -1.78 10.16
N GLU A 19 11.37 -1.16 10.43
CA GLU A 19 11.44 0.28 10.71
C GLU A 19 11.13 1.10 9.46
N ALA A 20 11.71 0.71 8.31
CA ALA A 20 11.37 1.28 7.02
C ALA A 20 9.89 1.06 6.69
N LEU A 21 9.40 -0.18 6.83
CA LEU A 21 8.01 -0.52 6.55
C LEU A 21 7.02 0.30 7.40
N SER A 22 7.33 0.48 8.69
CA SER A 22 6.52 1.31 9.60
C SER A 22 6.49 2.77 9.15
N ALA A 23 7.64 3.33 8.77
CA ALA A 23 7.75 4.70 8.30
C ALA A 23 7.01 4.93 6.97
N MET A 24 7.16 4.00 6.03
CA MET A 24 6.43 3.97 4.76
C MET A 24 4.93 3.91 5.00
N GLY A 25 4.46 3.02 5.89
CA GLY A 25 3.04 2.85 6.22
C GLY A 25 2.40 4.09 6.85
N GLN A 26 3.12 4.80 7.73
CA GLN A 26 2.64 6.07 8.30
C GLN A 26 2.44 7.15 7.22
N THR A 27 3.35 7.22 6.26
CA THR A 27 3.25 8.17 5.14
C THR A 27 2.15 7.75 4.16
N TYR A 28 2.01 6.45 3.90
CA TYR A 28 0.91 5.92 3.11
C TYR A 28 -0.43 6.32 3.73
N ASP A 29 -0.60 6.13 5.04
CA ASP A 29 -1.82 6.49 5.77
C ASP A 29 -2.14 8.00 5.70
N ALA A 30 -1.13 8.86 5.83
CA ALA A 30 -1.31 10.30 5.67
C ALA A 30 -1.75 10.68 4.25
N LEU A 31 -1.17 10.03 3.24
CA LEU A 31 -1.51 10.27 1.83
C LEU A 31 -2.89 9.72 1.44
N LEU A 32 -3.46 8.80 2.22
CA LEU A 32 -4.84 8.37 2.02
C LEU A 32 -5.86 9.50 2.24
N GLY A 33 -5.45 10.62 2.83
CA GLY A 33 -6.26 11.84 2.87
C GLY A 33 -6.53 12.45 1.48
N ASP A 34 -5.69 12.16 0.48
CA ASP A 34 -5.90 12.60 -0.91
C ASP A 34 -6.73 11.57 -1.68
N ARG A 35 -8.06 11.67 -1.52
CA ARG A 35 -9.03 10.82 -2.20
C ARG A 35 -8.85 10.79 -3.72
N THR A 36 -8.42 11.90 -4.33
CA THR A 36 -8.28 12.02 -5.79
C THR A 36 -7.20 11.09 -6.30
N ALA A 37 -6.02 11.08 -5.65
CA ALA A 37 -4.91 10.22 -6.05
C ALA A 37 -5.27 8.72 -5.98
N LEU A 38 -6.06 8.32 -4.98
CA LEU A 38 -6.50 6.93 -4.80
C LEU A 38 -7.54 6.51 -5.84
N LEU A 39 -8.52 7.38 -6.12
CA LEU A 39 -9.52 7.12 -7.16
C LEU A 39 -8.87 6.96 -8.53
N LEU A 40 -7.87 7.78 -8.86
CA LEU A 40 -7.10 7.63 -10.10
C LEU A 40 -6.38 6.28 -10.18
N GLN A 41 -5.82 5.79 -9.07
CA GLN A 41 -5.22 4.47 -9.01
C GLN A 41 -6.23 3.35 -9.27
N LEU A 42 -7.44 3.43 -8.69
CA LEU A 42 -8.51 2.47 -8.92
C LEU A 42 -9.02 2.50 -10.38
N GLN A 43 -9.18 3.69 -10.95
CA GLN A 43 -9.56 3.83 -12.37
C GLN A 43 -8.49 3.27 -13.30
N GLY A 44 -7.20 3.47 -13.00
CA GLY A 44 -6.11 2.87 -13.75
C GLY A 44 -6.15 1.34 -13.75
N PHE A 45 -6.44 0.72 -12.60
CA PHE A 45 -6.64 -0.73 -12.52
C PHE A 45 -7.85 -1.18 -13.33
N ALA A 46 -8.99 -0.49 -13.22
CA ALA A 46 -10.19 -0.82 -13.98
C ALA A 46 -9.98 -0.68 -15.50
N ALA A 47 -9.22 0.32 -15.95
CA ALA A 47 -8.93 0.59 -17.35
C ALA A 47 -7.86 -0.34 -17.96
N SER A 48 -7.27 -1.27 -17.20
CA SER A 48 -6.22 -2.19 -17.66
C SER A 48 -6.69 -3.24 -18.68
N SER A 49 -7.95 -3.21 -19.12
CA SER A 49 -8.39 -3.91 -20.32
C SER A 49 -7.72 -3.35 -21.58
N GLU A 50 -7.46 -2.04 -21.62
CA GLU A 50 -6.71 -1.38 -22.68
C GLU A 50 -5.21 -1.72 -22.57
N PRO A 51 -4.58 -2.32 -23.60
CA PRO A 51 -3.17 -2.69 -23.57
C PRO A 51 -2.20 -1.58 -23.13
N GLU A 52 -2.34 -0.38 -23.68
CA GLU A 52 -1.42 0.73 -23.36
C GLU A 52 -1.53 1.14 -21.88
N VAL A 53 -2.76 1.21 -21.36
CA VAL A 53 -3.01 1.50 -19.94
C VAL A 53 -2.47 0.40 -19.05
N ARG A 54 -2.70 -0.87 -19.42
CA ARG A 54 -2.23 -2.01 -18.65
C ARG A 54 -0.71 -2.01 -18.50
N ASP A 55 0.02 -1.70 -19.55
CA ASP A 55 1.48 -1.71 -19.52
C ASP A 55 2.03 -0.56 -18.68
N ALA A 56 1.45 0.64 -18.79
CA ALA A 56 1.79 1.77 -17.91
C ALA A 56 1.48 1.48 -16.42
N VAL A 57 0.35 0.84 -16.13
CA VAL A 57 -0.05 0.44 -14.77
C VAL A 57 0.87 -0.64 -14.22
N ARG A 58 1.28 -1.62 -15.05
CA ARG A 58 2.24 -2.67 -14.68
C ARG A 58 3.60 -2.08 -14.33
N GLU A 59 4.11 -1.16 -15.14
CA GLU A 59 5.38 -0.47 -14.88
C GLU A 59 5.32 0.29 -13.54
N SER A 60 4.26 1.07 -13.35
CA SER A 60 4.04 1.81 -12.10
C SER A 60 3.93 0.90 -10.88
N PHE A 61 3.22 -0.22 -11.00
CA PHE A 61 3.05 -1.19 -9.93
C PHE A 61 4.36 -1.91 -9.62
N ALA A 62 5.13 -2.29 -10.63
CA ALA A 62 6.44 -2.91 -10.47
C ALA A 62 7.42 -1.95 -9.77
N HIS A 63 7.43 -0.67 -10.15
CA HIS A 63 8.26 0.33 -9.47
C HIS A 63 7.89 0.49 -7.99
N MET A 64 6.59 0.50 -7.67
CA MET A 64 6.10 0.55 -6.29
C MET A 64 6.53 -0.70 -5.50
N TRP A 65 6.35 -1.89 -6.09
CA TRP A 65 6.76 -3.15 -5.48
C TRP A 65 8.27 -3.16 -5.18
N ASN A 66 9.10 -2.91 -6.20
CA ASN A 66 10.55 -2.94 -6.06
C ASN A 66 11.01 -1.90 -5.05
N THR A 67 10.45 -0.69 -5.05
CA THR A 67 10.79 0.32 -4.05
C THR A 67 10.56 -0.18 -2.62
N VAL A 68 9.43 -0.83 -2.33
CA VAL A 68 9.16 -1.35 -0.99
C VAL A 68 10.09 -2.54 -0.69
N ALA A 69 10.25 -3.47 -1.62
CA ALA A 69 11.08 -4.66 -1.45
C ALA A 69 12.55 -4.29 -1.21
N ASP A 70 13.12 -3.43 -2.06
CA ASP A 70 14.53 -3.04 -2.00
C ASP A 70 14.83 -2.18 -0.77
N THR A 71 13.93 -1.27 -0.40
CA THR A 71 14.11 -0.40 0.78
C THR A 71 14.00 -1.20 2.08
N THR A 72 13.06 -2.14 2.17
CA THR A 72 12.82 -2.88 3.42
C THR A 72 13.67 -4.15 3.52
N GLY A 73 14.05 -4.77 2.42
CA GLY A 73 14.75 -6.06 2.40
C GLY A 73 13.92 -7.21 2.98
N LEU A 74 12.60 -7.05 3.08
CA LEU A 74 11.69 -8.05 3.65
C LEU A 74 11.28 -9.11 2.63
N ASP A 75 10.80 -10.24 3.14
CA ASP A 75 10.28 -11.32 2.31
C ASP A 75 9.12 -10.86 1.41
N PRO A 76 8.96 -11.45 0.21
CA PRO A 76 7.86 -11.10 -0.71
C PRO A 76 6.47 -11.18 -0.09
N VAL A 77 6.23 -12.08 0.88
CA VAL A 77 4.93 -12.20 1.56
C VAL A 77 4.64 -11.01 2.48
N ALA A 78 5.67 -10.44 3.11
CA ALA A 78 5.55 -9.22 3.92
C ALA A 78 5.25 -8.02 3.01
N VAL A 79 6.01 -7.86 1.92
CA VAL A 79 5.80 -6.80 0.92
C VAL A 79 4.39 -6.90 0.32
N LYS A 80 3.97 -8.10 -0.08
CA LYS A 80 2.61 -8.37 -0.57
C LYS A 80 1.55 -7.96 0.45
N SER A 81 1.71 -8.35 1.71
CA SER A 81 0.74 -8.04 2.77
C SER A 81 0.63 -6.54 3.02
N PHE A 82 1.77 -5.84 3.04
CA PHE A 82 1.81 -4.38 3.18
C PHE A 82 1.03 -3.68 2.04
N LEU A 83 1.33 -4.04 0.79
CA LEU A 83 0.64 -3.46 -0.36
C LEU A 83 -0.85 -3.85 -0.38
N ALA A 84 -1.20 -5.06 0.04
CA ALA A 84 -2.60 -5.50 0.12
C ALA A 84 -3.41 -4.66 1.13
N PHE A 85 -2.86 -4.34 2.29
CA PHE A 85 -3.49 -3.44 3.24
C PHE A 85 -3.67 -2.03 2.65
N GLY A 86 -2.64 -1.51 1.97
CA GLY A 86 -2.75 -0.24 1.24
C GLY A 86 -3.87 -0.24 0.19
N MET A 87 -3.98 -1.31 -0.61
CA MET A 87 -5.05 -1.45 -1.60
C MET A 87 -6.45 -1.50 -0.99
N LEU A 88 -6.62 -2.13 0.16
CA LEU A 88 -7.90 -2.11 0.88
C LEU A 88 -8.27 -0.69 1.32
N LEU A 89 -7.28 0.11 1.71
CA LEU A 89 -7.49 1.50 2.10
C LEU A 89 -7.86 2.41 0.91
N ASN A 90 -7.39 2.11 -0.30
CA ASN A 90 -7.90 2.77 -1.52
C ASN A 90 -9.41 2.56 -1.68
N ASN A 91 -9.87 1.33 -1.50
CA ASN A 91 -11.30 1.00 -1.57
C ASN A 91 -12.07 1.71 -0.45
N SER A 92 -11.50 1.75 0.77
CA SER A 92 -12.06 2.47 1.90
C SER A 92 -12.28 3.96 1.62
N ALA A 93 -11.30 4.61 0.97
CA ALA A 93 -11.42 6.01 0.57
C ALA A 93 -12.42 6.23 -0.58
N ALA A 94 -12.49 5.29 -1.54
CA ALA A 94 -13.44 5.35 -2.64
C ALA A 94 -14.89 5.25 -2.15
N LEU A 95 -15.13 4.36 -1.18
CA LEU A 95 -16.42 4.12 -0.54
C LEU A 95 -16.75 5.14 0.58
N GLU A 96 -15.86 6.09 0.84
CA GLU A 96 -16.03 7.13 1.88
C GLU A 96 -16.34 6.51 3.26
N LEU A 97 -15.68 5.39 3.60
CA LEU A 97 -15.95 4.64 4.84
C LEU A 97 -15.67 5.43 6.11
N ARG A 98 -15.04 6.60 6.01
CA ARG A 98 -14.87 7.53 7.14
C ARG A 98 -16.22 8.03 7.66
N ASP A 99 -17.21 8.15 6.79
CA ASP A 99 -18.54 8.67 7.10
C ASP A 99 -19.55 7.57 7.45
N VAL A 100 -19.12 6.31 7.43
CA VAL A 100 -19.94 5.14 7.75
C VAL A 100 -19.67 4.70 9.20
N ASP A 101 -20.65 4.92 10.07
CA ASP A 101 -20.61 4.51 11.48
C ASP A 101 -21.23 3.12 11.70
N GLU A 102 -20.59 2.10 11.12
CA GLU A 102 -20.97 0.70 11.24
C GLU A 102 -19.77 -0.16 11.68
N PRO A 103 -19.96 -1.22 12.48
CA PRO A 103 -18.86 -2.04 12.98
C PRO A 103 -17.94 -2.61 11.89
N TRP A 104 -18.50 -2.99 10.73
CA TRP A 104 -17.71 -3.50 9.61
C TRP A 104 -16.82 -2.43 8.97
N ALA A 105 -17.30 -1.17 8.89
CA ALA A 105 -16.55 -0.05 8.32
C ALA A 105 -15.42 0.41 9.26
N LEU A 106 -15.65 0.33 10.58
CA LEU A 106 -14.59 0.49 11.58
C LEU A 106 -13.54 -0.63 11.45
N GLY A 107 -13.99 -1.88 11.28
CA GLY A 107 -13.12 -3.04 11.07
C GLY A 107 -12.16 -2.86 9.88
N VAL A 108 -12.67 -2.43 8.72
CA VAL A 108 -11.86 -2.17 7.52
C VAL A 108 -10.81 -1.08 7.74
N ARG A 109 -11.11 -0.07 8.57
CA ARG A 109 -10.19 1.04 8.90
C ARG A 109 -9.22 0.72 10.03
N THR A 110 -9.22 -0.50 10.55
CA THR A 110 -8.35 -0.88 11.67
C THR A 110 -6.89 -0.71 11.31
N ARG A 111 -6.16 0.00 12.16
CA ARG A 111 -4.72 0.23 11.97
C ARG A 111 -3.95 -1.08 12.15
N ILE A 112 -3.21 -1.47 11.12
CA ILE A 112 -2.24 -2.57 11.21
C ILE A 112 -1.02 -2.11 12.00
N GLN A 113 -0.67 -2.86 13.04
CA GLN A 113 0.52 -2.60 13.85
C GLN A 113 1.77 -3.20 13.18
N PRO A 114 2.93 -2.53 13.22
CA PRO A 114 4.16 -3.04 12.61
C PRO A 114 4.58 -4.42 13.14
N GLY A 115 4.28 -4.72 14.41
CA GLY A 115 4.53 -6.02 15.00
C GLY A 115 3.78 -7.19 14.34
N LEU A 116 2.74 -6.95 13.53
CA LEU A 116 2.14 -8.02 12.74
C LEU A 116 3.15 -8.60 11.72
N PHE A 117 4.00 -7.75 11.16
CA PHE A 117 4.95 -8.13 10.11
C PHE A 117 6.15 -8.94 10.64
N THR A 118 6.37 -9.04 11.95
CA THR A 118 7.33 -10.02 12.51
C THR A 118 6.84 -11.45 12.31
N HIS A 119 5.55 -11.64 12.05
CA HIS A 119 4.90 -12.95 11.88
C HIS A 119 4.49 -13.24 10.44
N ILE A 120 4.68 -12.31 9.51
CA ILE A 120 4.38 -12.49 8.08
C ILE A 120 5.71 -12.71 7.37
N THR A 121 6.18 -13.95 7.39
CA THR A 121 7.48 -14.36 6.83
C THR A 121 7.28 -15.50 5.85
N GLY A 122 8.27 -15.75 4.99
CA GLY A 122 8.25 -16.93 4.11
C GLY A 122 8.11 -18.23 4.89
N GLU A 123 8.67 -18.29 6.11
CA GLU A 123 8.63 -19.47 6.97
C GLU A 123 7.21 -19.79 7.48
N THR A 124 6.49 -18.75 7.92
CA THR A 124 5.14 -18.82 8.49
C THR A 124 4.06 -18.94 7.42
N ASN A 125 4.41 -18.68 6.16
CA ASN A 125 3.57 -18.85 4.98
C ASN A 125 3.85 -20.20 4.29
N ARG A 126 3.68 -21.31 5.02
CA ARG A 126 3.86 -22.69 4.55
C ARG A 126 2.73 -23.59 5.00
#